data_AF-A0A1E4PSC5-F1
#
_entry.id   AF-A0A1E4PSC5-F1
#
_cell.length_a   1.000
_cell.length_b   1.000
_cell.length_c   1.000
_cell.angle_alpha   90.00
_cell.angle_beta   90.00
_cell.angle_gamma   90.00
#
_symmetry.space_group_name_H-M   'P 1'
#
loop_
_entity.id
_entity.type
_entity.pdbx_description
1 polymer ?
#
loop_
_entity_poly.entity_id
_entity_poly.type
_entity_poly.pdbx_seq_one_letter_code
_entity_poly.pdbx_strand_id
1 'polypeptide(L)'
;MTRRAASPREAAPQQARALWTDLLARLSLAAAACTQAQTLLALRELGLRRTGTVATNLARELMIADRMAERAGVPVLPLEVQRRIGELARPCALTGHLQGLATTYRDILLDPALPPDGPLLKWLAARVRVHLTQFEAMEQITRGDR
;
A
#
# COMPACT_ATOMS: atom_id res chain seq x y z
N MET A 1 -33.49 -2.29 -20.42
CA MET A 1 -32.44 -1.57 -19.67
C MET A 1 -31.09 -2.22 -19.95
N THR A 2 -30.39 -1.76 -20.96
CA THR A 2 -29.12 -2.35 -21.40
C THR A 2 -27.97 -1.70 -20.62
N ARG A 3 -27.36 -2.43 -19.66
CA ARG A 3 -26.10 -2.03 -19.02
C ARG A 3 -25.02 -1.97 -20.11
N ARG A 4 -24.61 -0.76 -20.48
CA ARG A 4 -23.46 -0.56 -21.37
C ARG A 4 -22.22 -0.95 -20.56
N ALA A 5 -21.55 -2.04 -20.94
CA ALA A 5 -20.25 -2.37 -20.39
C ALA A 5 -19.28 -1.23 -20.72
N ALA A 6 -18.49 -0.78 -19.74
CA ALA A 6 -17.49 0.25 -19.96
C ALA A 6 -16.54 -0.21 -21.07
N SER A 7 -16.24 0.68 -22.01
CA SER A 7 -15.31 0.34 -23.09
C SER A 7 -13.91 0.09 -22.51
N PRO A 8 -13.05 -0.76 -23.09
CA PRO A 8 -11.71 -1.04 -22.55
C PRO A 8 -10.87 0.21 -22.25
N ARG A 9 -11.09 1.29 -23.01
CA ARG A 9 -10.45 2.61 -22.85
C ARG A 9 -10.93 3.40 -21.64
N GLU A 10 -12.15 3.14 -21.16
CA GLU A 10 -12.73 3.71 -19.93
C GLU A 10 -12.45 2.82 -18.70
N ALA A 11 -12.22 1.52 -18.92
CA ALA A 11 -11.92 0.54 -17.87
C ALA A 11 -10.50 0.68 -17.31
N ALA A 12 -9.49 0.95 -18.15
CA ALA A 12 -8.10 1.10 -17.70
C ALA A 12 -7.88 2.27 -16.72
N PRO A 13 -8.42 3.48 -16.94
CA PRO A 13 -8.33 4.58 -15.96
C PRO A 13 -9.04 4.28 -14.64
N GLN A 14 -10.15 3.53 -14.67
CA GLN A 14 -10.90 3.14 -13.46
C GLN A 14 -10.14 2.08 -12.66
N GLN A 15 -9.51 1.11 -13.33
CA GLN A 15 -8.66 0.11 -12.70
C GLN A 15 -7.45 0.75 -12.02
N ALA A 16 -6.71 1.62 -12.74
CA ALA A 16 -5.60 2.34 -12.16
C ALA A 16 -6.03 3.13 -10.92
N ARG A 17 -7.13 3.88 -10.99
CA ARG A 17 -7.66 4.62 -9.84
C ARG A 17 -7.99 3.70 -8.67
N ALA A 18 -8.61 2.55 -8.92
CA ALA A 18 -8.93 1.59 -7.87
C ALA A 18 -7.66 1.06 -7.17
N LEU A 19 -6.61 0.74 -7.94
CA LEU A 19 -5.32 0.29 -7.39
C LEU A 19 -4.64 1.38 -6.54
N TRP A 20 -4.59 2.62 -7.04
CA TRP A 20 -4.04 3.74 -6.28
C TRP A 20 -4.87 4.05 -5.02
N THR A 21 -6.20 3.95 -5.09
CA THR A 21 -7.07 4.08 -3.92
C THR A 21 -6.78 3.02 -2.86
N ASP A 22 -6.62 1.77 -3.30
CA ASP A 22 -6.28 0.65 -2.41
C ASP A 22 -4.90 0.87 -1.75
N LEU A 23 -3.92 1.36 -2.50
CA LEU A 23 -2.59 1.68 -1.97
C LEU A 23 -2.65 2.75 -0.87
N LEU A 24 -3.32 3.88 -1.15
CA LEU A 24 -3.43 4.99 -0.18
C LEU A 24 -4.19 4.55 1.09
N ALA A 25 -5.24 3.74 0.92
CA ALA A 25 -5.98 3.19 2.05
C ALA A 25 -5.10 2.25 2.91
N ARG A 26 -4.33 1.36 2.27
CA ARG A 26 -3.43 0.43 2.98
C ARG A 26 -2.29 1.15 3.69
N LEU A 27 -1.69 2.17 3.06
CA LEU A 27 -0.65 2.99 3.70
C LEU A 27 -1.20 3.71 4.93
N SER A 28 -2.43 4.23 4.85
CA SER A 28 -3.11 4.87 5.98
C SER A 28 -3.36 3.88 7.13
N LEU A 29 -3.87 2.69 6.81
CA LEU A 29 -4.10 1.62 7.79
C LEU A 29 -2.79 1.12 8.42
N ALA A 30 -1.73 0.91 7.62
CA ALA A 30 -0.43 0.48 8.11
C ALA A 30 0.21 1.53 9.03
N ALA A 31 0.10 2.82 8.68
CA ALA A 31 0.58 3.92 9.51
C ALA A 31 -0.18 3.97 10.85
N ALA A 32 -1.51 3.80 10.83
CA ALA A 32 -2.34 3.74 12.02
C ALA A 32 -2.05 2.49 12.88
N ALA A 33 -1.81 1.33 12.28
CA ALA A 33 -1.41 0.13 13.00
C ALA A 33 -0.09 0.35 13.76
N CYS A 34 0.86 1.08 13.16
CA CYS A 34 2.12 1.44 13.80
C CYS A 34 2.00 2.38 15.01
N THR A 35 0.82 2.95 15.29
CA THR A 35 0.57 3.71 16.52
C THR A 35 -0.07 2.87 17.64
N GLN A 36 -0.42 1.61 17.36
CA GLN A 36 -1.02 0.72 18.36
C GLN A 36 0.07 0.09 19.25
N ALA A 37 -0.20 0.01 20.56
CA ALA A 37 0.76 -0.51 21.55
C ALA A 37 1.24 -1.94 21.22
N GLN A 38 0.32 -2.82 20.81
CA GLN A 38 0.62 -4.20 20.41
C GLN A 38 1.61 -4.28 19.23
N THR A 39 1.42 -3.44 18.22
CA THR A 39 2.30 -3.38 17.05
C THR A 39 3.65 -2.78 17.40
N LEU A 40 3.68 -1.77 18.29
CA LEU A 40 4.93 -1.19 18.78
C LEU A 40 5.75 -2.19 19.60
N LEU A 41 5.10 -3.04 20.41
CA LEU A 41 5.76 -4.12 21.14
C LEU A 41 6.33 -5.16 20.18
N ALA A 42 5.54 -5.65 19.24
CA ALA A 42 6.00 -6.58 18.21
C ALA A 42 7.19 -6.00 17.44
N LEU A 43 7.14 -4.73 17.00
CA LEU A 43 8.27 -4.08 16.33
C LEU A 43 9.54 -4.00 17.20
N ARG A 44 9.41 -3.79 18.52
CA ARG A 44 10.55 -3.77 19.44
C ARG A 44 11.16 -5.16 19.63
N GLU A 45 10.33 -6.19 19.72
CA GLU A 45 10.78 -7.59 19.77
C GLU A 45 11.56 -7.97 18.51
N LEU A 46 11.18 -7.40 17.36
CA LEU A 46 11.91 -7.51 16.09
C LEU A 46 13.22 -6.68 16.04
N GLY A 47 13.63 -6.06 17.15
CA GLY A 47 14.88 -5.28 17.25
C GLY A 47 14.80 -3.86 16.67
N LEU A 48 13.61 -3.38 16.27
CA LEU A 48 13.45 -2.00 15.78
C LEU A 48 13.47 -1.00 16.95
N ARG A 49 14.64 -0.40 17.18
CA ARG A 49 14.84 0.59 18.25
C ARG A 49 14.09 1.91 18.03
N ARG A 50 13.73 2.23 16.78
CA ARG A 50 13.09 3.51 16.40
C ARG A 50 11.70 3.30 15.79
N THR A 51 10.81 2.64 16.51
CA THR A 51 9.45 2.33 16.03
C THR A 51 8.66 3.57 15.56
N GLY A 52 8.85 4.74 16.18
CA GLY A 52 8.23 6.00 15.74
C GLY A 52 8.65 6.46 14.33
N THR A 53 9.83 6.04 13.86
CA THR A 53 10.27 6.32 12.48
C THR A 53 9.52 5.49 11.45
N VAL A 54 8.98 4.32 11.83
CA VAL A 54 8.21 3.46 10.92
C VAL A 54 6.90 4.14 10.52
N ALA A 55 6.12 4.62 11.49
CA ALA A 55 4.89 5.36 11.23
C ALA A 55 5.16 6.64 10.40
N THR A 56 6.22 7.38 10.74
CA THR A 56 6.63 8.58 10.00
C THR A 56 7.03 8.27 8.56
N ASN A 57 7.74 7.16 8.32
CA ASN A 57 8.14 6.74 6.98
C ASN A 57 6.93 6.31 6.15
N LEU A 58 5.98 5.59 6.74
CA LEU A 58 4.72 5.21 6.07
C LEU A 58 3.86 6.43 5.72
N ALA A 59 3.77 7.42 6.61
CA ALA A 59 3.07 8.68 6.34
C ALA A 59 3.74 9.47 5.19
N ARG A 60 5.08 9.52 5.17
CA ARG A 60 5.83 10.11 4.06
C ARG A 60 5.59 9.35 2.76
N GLU A 61 5.54 8.02 2.82
CA GLU A 61 5.28 7.17 1.66
C GLU A 61 3.87 7.38 1.10
N LEU A 62 2.86 7.55 1.97
CA LEU A 62 1.50 7.95 1.59
C LEU A 62 1.51 9.26 0.77
N MET A 63 2.18 10.30 1.25
CA MET A 63 2.28 11.57 0.54
C MET A 63 2.99 11.44 -0.81
N ILE A 64 4.00 10.58 -0.91
CA ILE A 64 4.68 10.33 -2.18
C ILE A 64 3.77 9.56 -3.14
N ALA A 65 3.08 8.53 -2.66
CA ALA A 65 2.15 7.72 -3.46
C ALA A 65 1.04 8.59 -4.06
N ASP A 66 0.47 9.49 -3.26
CA ASP A 66 -0.58 10.42 -3.69
C ASP A 66 -0.08 11.34 -4.84
N ARG A 67 1.08 11.98 -4.65
CA ARG A 67 1.72 12.79 -5.70
C ARG A 67 2.09 12.00 -6.95
N MET A 68 2.44 10.73 -6.80
CA MET A 68 2.74 9.86 -7.94
C MET A 68 1.48 9.51 -8.73
N ALA A 69 0.37 9.24 -8.06
CA ALA A 69 -0.93 9.01 -8.68
C ALA A 69 -1.38 10.25 -9.48
N GLU A 70 -1.26 11.45 -8.89
CA GLU A 70 -1.53 12.72 -9.57
C GLU A 70 -0.67 12.90 -10.84
N ARG A 71 0.64 12.68 -10.73
CA ARG A 71 1.58 12.80 -11.86
C ARG A 71 1.33 11.77 -12.96
N ALA A 72 0.82 10.59 -12.60
CA ALA A 72 0.39 9.57 -13.54
C ALA A 72 -0.95 9.89 -14.22
N GLY A 73 -1.59 11.01 -13.88
CA GLY A 73 -2.91 11.39 -14.41
C GLY A 73 -4.06 10.61 -13.78
N VAL A 74 -3.84 10.00 -12.61
CA VAL A 74 -4.82 9.18 -11.88
C VAL A 74 -5.09 9.81 -10.50
N PRO A 75 -5.71 11.00 -10.43
CA PRO A 75 -6.04 11.60 -9.15
C PRO A 75 -7.05 10.72 -8.40
N VAL A 76 -6.77 10.49 -7.13
CA VAL A 76 -7.62 9.70 -6.21
C VAL A 76 -8.40 10.64 -5.31
N LEU A 77 -9.69 10.38 -5.11
CA LEU A 77 -10.50 11.24 -4.25
C LEU A 77 -10.36 10.83 -2.78
N PRO A 78 -10.20 11.79 -1.84
CA PRO A 78 -10.09 11.47 -0.41
C PRO A 78 -11.26 10.63 0.13
N LEU A 79 -12.48 10.87 -0.37
CA LEU A 79 -13.67 10.11 0.01
C LEU A 79 -13.60 8.64 -0.45
N GLU A 80 -13.00 8.36 -1.61
CA GLU A 80 -12.80 6.99 -2.10
C GLU A 80 -11.82 6.24 -1.20
N VAL A 81 -10.74 6.92 -0.77
CA VAL A 81 -9.78 6.37 0.20
C VAL A 81 -10.45 6.09 1.53
N GLN A 82 -11.23 7.03 2.08
CA GLN A 82 -11.95 6.83 3.34
C GLN A 82 -12.93 5.66 3.27
N ARG A 83 -13.71 5.56 2.20
CA ARG A 83 -14.61 4.42 1.98
C ARG A 83 -13.81 3.12 1.92
N ARG A 84 -12.70 3.10 1.18
CA ARG A 84 -11.85 1.93 1.03
C ARG A 84 -11.20 1.51 2.34
N ILE A 85 -10.79 2.45 3.19
CA ILE A 85 -10.33 2.19 4.56
C ILE A 85 -11.42 1.45 5.33
N GLY A 86 -12.68 1.90 5.27
CA GLY A 86 -13.82 1.23 5.91
C GLY A 86 -14.06 -0.20 5.43
N GLU A 87 -13.87 -0.46 4.13
CA GLU A 87 -13.97 -1.81 3.54
C GLU A 87 -12.82 -2.73 3.99
N LEU A 88 -11.62 -2.17 4.15
CA LEU A 88 -10.41 -2.89 4.54
C LEU A 88 -10.22 -3.01 6.05
N ALA A 89 -10.98 -2.26 6.85
CA ALA A 89 -10.87 -2.19 8.32
C ALA A 89 -11.34 -3.50 8.98
N ARG A 90 -10.56 -4.56 8.81
CA ARG A 90 -10.57 -5.75 9.66
C ARG A 90 -9.31 -5.71 10.53
N PRO A 91 -9.37 -6.19 11.79
CA PRO A 91 -8.17 -6.36 12.59
C PRO A 91 -7.16 -7.21 11.83
N CYS A 92 -6.03 -6.61 11.47
CA CYS A 92 -4.96 -7.27 10.73
C CYS A 92 -3.64 -6.98 11.43
N ALA A 93 -2.82 -8.02 11.60
CA ALA A 93 -1.46 -7.83 12.08
C ALA A 93 -0.66 -6.98 11.07
N LEU A 94 0.39 -6.32 11.55
CA LEU A 94 1.27 -5.53 10.69
C LEU A 94 1.84 -6.35 9.50
N THR A 95 2.08 -7.65 9.70
CA THR A 95 2.49 -8.58 8.62
C THR A 95 1.50 -8.59 7.45
N GLY A 96 0.19 -8.66 7.73
CA GLY A 96 -0.83 -8.65 6.68
C GLY A 96 -0.97 -7.28 5.99
N HIS A 97 -0.69 -6.19 6.72
CA HIS A 97 -0.59 -4.86 6.11
C HIS A 97 0.60 -4.75 5.14
N LEU A 98 1.78 -5.26 5.53
CA LEU A 98 2.99 -5.25 4.68
C LEU A 98 2.82 -6.14 3.44
N GLN A 99 2.25 -7.33 3.61
CA GLN A 99 1.92 -8.21 2.49
C GLN A 99 0.95 -7.52 1.52
N GLY A 100 -0.11 -6.90 2.05
CA GLY A 100 -1.07 -6.15 1.26
C GLY A 100 -0.43 -5.01 0.48
N LEU A 101 0.46 -4.24 1.12
CA LEU A 101 1.21 -3.17 0.46
C LEU A 101 2.08 -3.71 -0.67
N ALA A 102 2.85 -4.79 -0.43
CA ALA A 102 3.71 -5.39 -1.44
C ALA A 102 2.91 -5.86 -2.66
N THR A 103 1.75 -6.49 -2.45
CA THR A 103 0.84 -6.92 -3.51
C THR A 103 0.28 -5.73 -4.27
N THR A 104 -0.30 -4.73 -3.60
CA THR A 104 -0.88 -3.58 -4.29
C THR A 104 0.18 -2.79 -5.09
N TYR A 105 1.39 -2.62 -4.55
CA TYR A 105 2.50 -2.00 -5.29
C TYR A 105 2.87 -2.79 -6.55
N ARG A 106 2.85 -4.12 -6.47
CA ARG A 106 3.12 -5.00 -7.61
C ARG A 106 2.02 -4.91 -8.66
N ASP A 107 0.76 -4.87 -8.23
CA ASP A 107 -0.39 -4.75 -9.14
C ASP A 107 -0.36 -3.41 -9.89
N ILE A 108 -0.01 -2.32 -9.20
CA ILE A 108 0.23 -1.02 -9.85
C ILE A 108 1.41 -1.11 -10.82
N LEU A 109 2.53 -1.71 -10.41
CA LEU A 109 3.73 -1.87 -11.26
C LEU A 109 3.43 -2.65 -12.56
N LEU A 110 2.50 -3.60 -12.51
CA LEU A 110 2.10 -4.42 -13.64
C LEU A 110 0.91 -3.84 -14.44
N ASP A 111 0.39 -2.68 -14.04
CA ASP A 111 -0.72 -2.03 -14.74
C ASP A 111 -0.28 -1.53 -16.13
N PRO A 112 -0.86 -2.05 -17.22
CA PRO A 112 -0.50 -1.64 -18.59
C PRO A 112 -0.85 -0.17 -18.89
N ALA A 113 -1.64 0.49 -18.04
CA ALA A 113 -1.92 1.93 -18.17
C ALA A 113 -0.74 2.82 -17.75
N LEU A 114 0.26 2.28 -17.04
CA LEU A 114 1.45 3.03 -16.66
C LEU A 114 2.50 3.09 -17.78
N PRO A 115 3.25 4.20 -17.88
CA PRO A 115 4.36 4.28 -18.83
C PRO A 115 5.43 3.21 -18.52
N PRO A 116 6.03 2.58 -19.55
CA PRO A 116 6.85 1.37 -19.41
C PRO A 116 8.27 1.60 -18.85
N ASP A 117 8.70 2.84 -18.66
CA ASP A 117 9.95 3.19 -17.97
C ASP A 117 9.78 4.53 -17.24
N GLY A 118 10.64 4.78 -16.25
CA GLY A 118 10.81 6.07 -15.62
C GLY A 118 10.93 6.02 -14.09
N PRO A 119 11.02 7.21 -13.46
CA PRO A 119 11.15 7.34 -12.01
C PRO A 119 10.01 6.65 -11.23
N LEU A 120 8.79 6.63 -11.79
CA LEU A 120 7.62 6.00 -11.18
C LEU A 120 7.81 4.48 -11.04
N LEU A 121 8.14 3.78 -12.12
CA LEU A 121 8.34 2.32 -12.07
C LEU A 121 9.52 1.93 -11.18
N LYS A 122 10.63 2.69 -11.23
CA LYS A 122 11.79 2.46 -10.34
C LYS A 122 11.40 2.61 -8.87
N TRP A 123 10.57 3.60 -8.56
CA TRP A 123 10.05 3.82 -7.21
C TRP A 123 9.10 2.69 -6.78
N LEU A 124 8.13 2.32 -7.61
CA LEU A 124 7.20 1.20 -7.36
C LEU A 124 7.96 -0.12 -7.12
N ALA A 125 8.89 -0.47 -8.01
CA ALA A 125 9.71 -1.68 -7.87
C ALA A 125 10.60 -1.66 -6.60
N ALA A 126 11.07 -0.49 -6.18
CA ALA A 126 11.77 -0.35 -4.89
C ALA A 126 10.82 -0.58 -3.70
N ARG A 127 9.59 -0.05 -3.75
CA ARG A 127 8.59 -0.26 -2.67
C ARG A 127 8.13 -1.70 -2.57
N VAL A 128 7.90 -2.40 -3.70
CA VAL A 128 7.61 -3.85 -3.70
C VAL A 128 8.69 -4.61 -2.93
N ARG A 129 9.97 -4.37 -3.24
CA ARG A 129 11.10 -5.03 -2.57
C ARG A 129 11.13 -4.73 -1.07
N VAL A 130 10.97 -3.46 -0.68
CA VAL A 130 11.00 -3.05 0.74
C VAL A 130 9.91 -3.76 1.53
N HIS A 131 8.65 -3.70 1.08
CA HIS A 131 7.53 -4.27 1.82
C HIS A 131 7.56 -5.81 1.82
N LEU A 132 8.01 -6.43 0.73
CA LEU A 132 8.18 -7.89 0.69
C LEU A 132 9.27 -8.35 1.66
N THR A 133 10.44 -7.70 1.65
CA THR A 133 11.53 -8.03 2.59
C THR A 133 11.11 -7.82 4.05
N GLN A 134 10.36 -6.76 4.34
CA GLN A 134 9.84 -6.52 5.69
C GLN A 134 8.81 -7.58 6.10
N PHE A 135 7.90 -7.96 5.19
CA PHE A 135 6.96 -9.05 5.41
C PHE A 135 7.67 -10.37 5.69
N GLU A 136 8.64 -10.76 4.84
CA GLU A 136 9.40 -12.00 4.99
C GLU A 136 10.19 -12.04 6.31
N ALA A 137 10.83 -10.94 6.70
CA ALA A 137 11.53 -10.85 7.97
C ALA A 137 10.59 -11.03 9.17
N MET A 138 9.41 -10.41 9.14
CA MET A 138 8.43 -10.56 10.21
C MET A 138 7.84 -11.98 10.28
N GLU A 139 7.57 -12.61 9.13
CA GLU A 139 7.11 -14.00 9.06
C GLU A 139 8.13 -14.98 9.62
N GLN A 140 9.42 -14.81 9.30
CA GLN A 140 10.49 -15.67 9.82
C GLN A 140 10.56 -15.61 11.34
N ILE A 141 10.42 -14.42 11.93
CA ILE A 141 10.47 -14.26 13.39
C ILE A 141 9.22 -14.87 14.04
N THR A 142 8.03 -14.61 13.49
CA THR A 142 6.76 -15.17 13.99
C THR A 142 6.72 -16.70 13.93
N ARG A 143 7.44 -17.32 12.98
CA ARG A 143 7.53 -18.79 12.85
C ARG A 143 8.68 -19.40 13.66
N GLY A 144 9.76 -18.66 13.89
CA GLY A 144 10.91 -19.12 14.68
C GLY A 144 10.64 -19.21 16.19
N ASP A 145 9.60 -18.52 16.66
CA ASP A 145 9.12 -18.57 18.05
C ASP A 145 8.06 -19.68 18.32
N ARG A 146 7.89 -20.63 17.39
CA ARG A 146 7.04 -21.82 17.54
C ARG A 146 7.86 -23.11 17.59
#